data_AF-A0A2K9ZDS0-F1
#
_entry.id   AF-A0A2K9ZDS0-F1
#
_cell.length_a   1.000
_cell.length_b   1.000
_cell.length_c   1.000
_cell.angle_alpha   90.00
_cell.angle_beta   90.00
_cell.angle_gamma   90.00
#
_symmetry.space_group_name_H-M   'P 1'
#
loop_
_entity.id
_entity.type
_entity.pdbx_description
1 polymer ?
#
loop_
_entity_poly.entity_id
_entity_poly.type
_entity_poly.pdbx_seq_one_letter_code
_entity_poly.pdbx_strand_id
1 'polypeptide(L)'
;MQWLRDMWTREGPGIPKDAPKRTGLALFAEILVREWWEMIKLNILFILAGLFVVTLPAALAAMARVSVALVEDRNTYLLRDFTEAFLRYFWRATAWGLALSGSLAIGLYAIVTYAAGARDNLLLSAPLTIALVATAFIAVLACHLFILMVMRDLPALRLLRLAALASVIRPLPALAALAFAASLWLAHILFYPVSVFMPATFNFSLGMFAVAFGVHRAAVMVLDLPNATQPHREPHARDAS
;
A
#
# COMPACT_ATOMS: atom_id res chain seq x y z
N MET A 1 -33.73 33.15 19.66
CA MET A 1 -33.19 33.32 18.30
C MET A 1 -31.75 33.88 18.24
N GLN A 2 -31.23 34.57 19.27
CA GLN A 2 -29.82 35.02 19.31
C GLN A 2 -28.83 33.89 19.67
N TRP A 3 -29.16 33.07 20.67
CA TRP A 3 -28.32 31.95 21.12
C TRP A 3 -27.94 30.94 20.00
N LEU A 4 -28.86 30.66 19.06
CA LEU A 4 -28.58 29.80 17.90
C LEU A 4 -27.60 30.44 16.89
N ARG A 5 -27.65 31.77 16.73
CA ARG A 5 -26.71 32.52 15.89
C ARG A 5 -25.33 32.52 16.53
N ASP A 6 -25.24 32.83 17.82
CA ASP A 6 -23.96 32.86 18.55
C ASP A 6 -23.27 31.49 18.59
N MET A 7 -24.05 30.39 18.56
CA MET A 7 -23.52 29.03 18.48
C MET A 7 -23.01 28.68 17.06
N TRP A 8 -23.59 29.26 16.00
CA TRP A 8 -23.19 29.05 14.61
C TRP A 8 -22.06 29.97 14.14
N THR A 9 -21.98 31.19 14.69
CA THR A 9 -20.92 32.15 14.41
C THR A 9 -19.74 32.02 15.37
N ARG A 10 -19.80 31.07 16.31
CA ARG A 10 -18.69 30.74 17.19
C ARG A 10 -17.57 30.15 16.33
N GLU A 11 -16.48 30.90 16.20
CA GLU A 11 -15.26 30.38 15.59
C GLU A 11 -14.85 29.13 16.37
N GLY A 12 -14.81 27.98 15.67
CA GLY A 12 -14.40 26.71 16.29
C GLY A 12 -13.03 26.88 16.92
N PRO A 13 -12.73 26.18 18.04
CA PRO A 13 -11.44 26.28 18.71
C PRO A 13 -10.32 26.11 17.67
N GLY A 14 -9.62 27.21 17.39
CA GLY A 14 -8.64 27.26 16.31
C GLY A 14 -7.60 26.17 16.51
N ILE A 15 -7.35 25.37 15.48
CA ILE A 15 -6.30 24.35 15.54
C ILE A 15 -4.97 25.10 15.62
N PRO A 16 -4.17 24.94 16.68
CA PRO A 16 -2.89 25.61 16.78
C PRO A 16 -2.00 25.19 15.62
N LYS A 17 -1.64 26.17 14.77
CA LYS A 17 -0.86 25.95 13.54
C LYS A 17 0.56 25.44 13.81
N ASP A 18 1.03 25.60 15.04
CA ASP A 18 2.38 25.25 15.50
C ASP A 18 2.45 23.91 16.27
N ALA A 19 1.36 23.13 16.32
CA ALA A 19 1.41 21.80 16.92
C ALA A 19 2.40 20.91 16.14
N PRO A 20 3.36 20.25 16.82
CA PRO A 20 4.32 19.40 16.14
C PRO A 20 3.58 18.30 15.36
N LYS A 21 3.89 18.16 14.07
CA LYS A 21 3.30 17.11 13.23
C LYS A 21 3.57 15.76 13.88
N ARG A 22 2.51 15.01 14.19
CA ARG A 22 2.64 13.65 14.73
C ARG A 22 3.43 12.80 13.75
N THR A 23 4.21 11.85 14.27
CA THR A 23 5.02 10.95 13.44
C THR A 23 4.78 9.49 13.82
N GLY A 24 5.08 8.57 12.90
CA GLY A 24 4.98 7.14 13.13
C GLY A 24 3.56 6.69 13.50
N LEU A 25 3.42 5.88 14.54
CA LEU A 25 2.13 5.31 14.97
C LEU A 25 1.11 6.37 15.41
N ALA A 26 1.57 7.49 15.97
CA ALA A 26 0.68 8.56 16.38
C ALA A 26 0.01 9.25 15.18
N LEU A 27 0.74 9.39 14.07
CA LEU A 27 0.19 9.87 12.80
C LEU A 27 -0.75 8.84 12.16
N PHE A 28 -0.37 7.56 12.20
CA PHE A 28 -1.22 6.47 11.70
C PHE A 28 -2.59 6.47 12.39
N ALA A 29 -2.61 6.54 13.72
CA ALA A 29 -3.84 6.58 14.50
C ALA A 29 -4.65 7.86 14.28
N GLU A 30 -3.99 9.01 14.14
CA GLU A 30 -4.64 10.29 13.83
C GLU A 30 -5.38 10.22 12.48
N ILE A 31 -4.70 9.77 11.42
CA ILE A 31 -5.32 9.61 10.10
C ILE A 31 -6.45 8.59 10.17
N LEU A 32 -6.26 7.47 10.87
CA LEU A 32 -7.28 6.43 10.99
C LEU A 32 -8.57 6.94 11.64
N VAL A 33 -8.47 7.70 12.73
CA VAL A 33 -9.64 8.27 13.41
C VAL A 33 -10.31 9.33 12.53
N ARG A 34 -9.52 10.18 11.88
CA ARG A 34 -10.01 11.25 11.02
C ARG A 34 -10.74 10.71 9.78
N GLU A 35 -10.17 9.69 9.14
CA GLU A 35 -10.64 9.12 7.87
C GLU A 35 -11.45 7.83 8.06
N TRP A 36 -11.87 7.52 9.28
CA TRP A 36 -12.54 6.24 9.60
C TRP A 36 -13.73 5.96 8.67
N TRP A 37 -14.56 6.97 8.40
CA TRP A 37 -15.71 6.82 7.51
C TRP A 37 -15.32 6.64 6.04
N GLU A 38 -14.28 7.32 5.56
CA GLU A 38 -13.76 7.12 4.21
C GLU A 38 -13.16 5.72 4.04
N MET A 39 -12.50 5.19 5.08
CA MET A 39 -11.97 3.83 5.13
C MET A 39 -13.05 2.78 4.95
N ILE A 40 -14.22 2.97 5.58
CA ILE A 40 -15.37 2.06 5.45
C ILE A 40 -15.95 2.13 4.04
N LYS A 41 -16.19 3.33 3.52
CA LYS A 41 -16.71 3.52 2.16
C LYS A 41 -15.76 2.93 1.13
N LEU A 42 -14.45 3.11 1.31
CA LEU A 42 -13.42 2.55 0.45
C LEU A 42 -13.45 1.01 0.46
N ASN A 43 -13.66 0.41 1.63
CA ASN A 43 -13.78 -1.04 1.77
C ASN A 43 -14.99 -1.58 1.00
N ILE A 44 -16.15 -0.93 1.13
CA ILE A 44 -17.37 -1.30 0.41
C ILE A 44 -17.13 -1.19 -1.10
N LEU A 45 -16.54 -0.09 -1.56
CA LEU A 45 -16.27 0.14 -2.97
C LEU A 45 -15.31 -0.92 -3.54
N PHE A 46 -14.31 -1.31 -2.77
CA PHE A 46 -13.42 -2.41 -3.14
C PHE A 46 -14.14 -3.75 -3.25
N ILE A 47 -14.99 -4.10 -2.29
CA ILE A 47 -15.74 -5.37 -2.33
C ILE A 47 -16.65 -5.41 -3.56
N LEU A 48 -17.35 -4.31 -3.84
CA LEU A 48 -18.21 -4.20 -5.02
C LEU A 48 -17.41 -4.31 -6.32
N ALA A 49 -16.28 -3.60 -6.42
CA ALA A 49 -15.42 -3.63 -7.60
C ALA A 49 -14.67 -4.97 -7.75
N GLY A 50 -14.38 -5.65 -6.65
CA GLY A 50 -13.61 -6.89 -6.56
C GLY A 50 -14.44 -8.17 -6.58
N LEU A 51 -15.75 -8.08 -6.86
CA LEU A 51 -16.64 -9.25 -6.88
C LEU A 51 -16.19 -10.30 -7.92
N PHE A 52 -15.52 -9.86 -8.99
CA PHE A 52 -14.92 -10.73 -9.99
C PHE A 52 -13.41 -10.85 -9.77
N VAL A 53 -12.87 -12.06 -9.85
CA VAL A 53 -11.43 -12.30 -9.64
C VAL A 53 -10.57 -11.47 -10.60
N VAL A 54 -11.03 -11.27 -11.83
CA VAL A 54 -10.34 -10.50 -12.88
C VAL A 54 -10.21 -9.02 -12.51
N THR A 55 -11.14 -8.47 -11.72
CA THR A 55 -11.13 -7.05 -11.34
C THR A 55 -10.37 -6.79 -10.04
N LEU A 56 -10.01 -7.83 -9.28
CA LEU A 56 -9.30 -7.70 -8.01
C LEU A 56 -7.98 -6.91 -8.11
N PRO A 57 -7.09 -7.15 -9.08
CA PRO A 57 -5.84 -6.38 -9.16
C PRO A 57 -6.09 -4.89 -9.37
N ALA A 58 -7.06 -4.55 -10.22
CA ALA A 58 -7.45 -3.16 -10.48
C ALA A 58 -8.10 -2.50 -9.25
N ALA A 59 -8.97 -3.22 -8.55
CA ALA A 59 -9.61 -2.77 -7.31
C ALA A 59 -8.57 -2.53 -6.19
N LEU A 60 -7.57 -3.42 -6.07
CA LEU A 60 -6.44 -3.22 -5.17
C LEU A 60 -5.68 -1.95 -5.54
N ALA A 61 -5.39 -1.71 -6.82
CA ALA A 61 -4.65 -0.53 -7.27
C ALA A 61 -5.41 0.77 -6.99
N ALA A 62 -6.73 0.77 -7.22
CA ALA A 62 -7.59 1.89 -6.88
C ALA A 62 -7.61 2.16 -5.37
N MET A 63 -7.72 1.10 -4.55
CA MET A 63 -7.65 1.21 -3.10
C MET A 63 -6.29 1.74 -2.62
N ALA A 64 -5.19 1.25 -3.18
CA ALA A 64 -3.85 1.72 -2.89
C ALA A 64 -3.70 3.21 -3.24
N ARG A 65 -4.23 3.64 -4.40
CA ARG A 65 -4.19 5.03 -4.85
C ARG A 65 -4.89 5.97 -3.87
N VAL A 66 -6.08 5.59 -3.40
CA VAL A 66 -6.85 6.36 -2.40
C VAL A 66 -6.13 6.32 -1.06
N SER A 67 -5.65 5.16 -0.62
CA SER A 67 -4.90 5.01 0.65
C SER A 67 -3.67 5.92 0.69
N VAL A 68 -2.90 5.99 -0.41
CA VAL A 68 -1.79 6.94 -0.55
C VAL A 68 -2.26 8.38 -0.45
N ALA A 69 -3.42 8.72 -1.02
CA ALA A 69 -3.97 10.08 -0.90
C ALA A 69 -4.40 10.42 0.55
N LEU A 70 -4.93 9.45 1.31
CA LEU A 70 -5.20 9.64 2.75
C LEU A 70 -3.90 9.85 3.54
N VAL A 71 -2.84 9.08 3.25
CA VAL A 71 -1.51 9.24 3.87
C VAL A 71 -0.91 10.61 3.56
N GLU A 72 -1.10 11.09 2.33
CA GLU A 72 -0.60 12.39 1.86
C GLU A 72 -1.50 13.57 2.23
N ASP A 73 -2.57 13.33 3.00
CA ASP A 73 -3.53 14.34 3.44
C ASP A 73 -4.13 15.16 2.29
N ARG A 74 -4.35 14.52 1.14
CA ARG A 74 -5.00 15.17 -0.01
C ARG A 74 -6.51 15.06 0.12
N ASN A 75 -7.21 16.13 -0.30
CA ASN A 75 -8.65 16.06 -0.46
C ASN A 75 -8.99 15.01 -1.52
N THR A 76 -9.81 14.01 -1.16
CA THR A 76 -10.19 12.90 -2.04
C THR A 76 -11.67 12.94 -2.33
N TYR A 77 -12.03 12.74 -3.60
CA TYR A 77 -13.41 12.48 -4.01
C TYR A 77 -13.54 10.98 -4.24
N LEU A 78 -13.81 10.24 -3.16
CA LEU A 78 -13.62 8.80 -3.06
C LEU A 78 -14.07 8.00 -4.29
N LEU A 79 -15.34 8.14 -4.69
CA LEU A 79 -15.89 7.38 -5.82
C LEU A 79 -15.19 7.71 -7.13
N ARG A 80 -15.05 9.00 -7.44
CA ARG A 80 -14.41 9.47 -8.68
C ARG A 80 -12.96 8.98 -8.74
N ASP A 81 -12.18 9.29 -7.71
CA ASP A 81 -10.75 8.99 -7.67
C ASP A 81 -10.49 7.47 -7.70
N PHE A 82 -11.34 6.67 -7.05
CA PHE A 82 -11.29 5.21 -7.13
C PHE A 82 -11.60 4.70 -8.53
N THR A 83 -12.71 5.15 -9.15
CA THR A 83 -13.10 4.69 -10.50
C THR A 83 -12.09 5.06 -11.58
N GLU A 84 -11.53 6.28 -11.51
CA GLU A 84 -10.46 6.71 -12.41
C GLU A 84 -9.20 5.85 -12.25
N ALA A 85 -8.80 5.56 -11.02
CA ALA A 85 -7.65 4.71 -10.74
C ALA A 85 -7.88 3.26 -11.18
N PHE A 86 -9.08 2.72 -10.94
CA PHE A 86 -9.47 1.37 -11.32
C PHE A 86 -9.31 1.16 -12.84
N LEU A 87 -9.87 2.07 -13.64
CA LEU A 87 -9.81 1.98 -15.09
C LEU A 87 -8.39 2.24 -15.62
N ARG A 88 -7.69 3.23 -15.07
CA ARG A 88 -6.33 3.59 -15.48
C ARG A 88 -5.33 2.44 -15.27
N TYR A 89 -5.41 1.78 -14.12
CA TYR A 89 -4.43 0.77 -13.74
C TYR A 89 -4.85 -0.66 -14.10
N PHE A 90 -6.02 -0.89 -14.68
CA PHE A 90 -6.59 -2.22 -14.90
C PHE A 90 -5.58 -3.24 -15.47
N TRP A 91 -4.97 -2.93 -16.61
CA TRP A 91 -4.03 -3.83 -17.27
C TRP A 91 -2.67 -3.92 -16.56
N ARG A 92 -2.14 -2.78 -16.09
CA ARG A 92 -0.85 -2.73 -15.38
C ARG A 92 -0.91 -3.49 -14.05
N ALA A 93 -1.98 -3.28 -13.29
CA ALA A 93 -2.22 -3.95 -12.03
C ALA A 93 -2.47 -5.44 -12.24
N THR A 94 -3.17 -5.84 -13.31
CA THR A 94 -3.36 -7.26 -13.65
C THR A 94 -2.03 -7.93 -13.99
N ALA A 95 -1.20 -7.31 -14.84
CA ALA A 95 0.09 -7.87 -15.20
C ALA A 95 1.02 -8.05 -13.99
N TRP A 96 1.18 -7.01 -13.16
CA TRP A 96 1.97 -7.10 -11.93
C TRP A 96 1.35 -8.02 -10.90
N GLY A 97 0.03 -7.98 -10.74
CA GLY A 97 -0.73 -8.83 -9.83
C GLY A 97 -0.53 -10.31 -10.13
N LEU A 98 -0.62 -10.71 -11.40
CA LEU A 98 -0.36 -12.09 -11.83
C LEU A 98 1.11 -12.49 -11.63
N ALA A 99 2.05 -11.63 -12.01
CA ALA A 99 3.48 -11.92 -11.83
C ALA A 99 3.85 -12.13 -10.35
N LEU A 100 3.38 -11.23 -9.48
CA LEU A 100 3.63 -11.28 -8.04
C LEU A 100 2.89 -12.45 -7.38
N SER A 101 1.63 -12.71 -7.75
CA SER A 101 0.87 -13.85 -7.23
C SER A 101 1.52 -15.18 -7.61
N GLY A 102 1.98 -15.33 -8.86
CA GLY A 102 2.72 -16.52 -9.29
C GLY A 102 4.03 -16.68 -8.53
N SER A 103 4.77 -15.60 -8.33
CA SER A 103 6.05 -15.61 -7.58
C SER A 103 5.84 -16.01 -6.11
N LEU A 104 4.79 -15.49 -5.47
CA LEU A 104 4.41 -15.85 -4.10
C LEU A 104 3.90 -17.29 -4.03
N ALA A 105 3.12 -17.77 -4.99
CA ALA A 105 2.64 -19.15 -5.03
C ALA A 105 3.79 -20.15 -5.14
N ILE A 106 4.79 -19.86 -5.98
CA ILE A 106 6.02 -20.67 -6.08
C ILE A 106 6.79 -20.66 -4.75
N GLY A 107 6.94 -19.48 -4.14
CA GLY A 107 7.60 -19.34 -2.84
C GLY A 107 6.92 -20.14 -1.74
N LEU A 108 5.59 -20.03 -1.63
CA LEU A 108 4.78 -20.80 -0.68
C LEU A 108 4.86 -22.31 -0.95
N TYR A 109 4.78 -22.73 -2.21
CA TYR A 109 4.94 -24.14 -2.58
C TYR A 109 6.32 -24.69 -2.16
N ALA A 110 7.39 -23.92 -2.38
CA ALA A 110 8.73 -24.28 -1.93
C ALA A 110 8.82 -24.37 -0.40
N ILE A 111 8.24 -23.40 0.33
CA ILE A 111 8.19 -23.42 1.80
C ILE A 111 7.48 -24.67 2.29
N VAL A 112 6.29 -24.99 1.77
CA VAL A 112 5.52 -26.18 2.20
C VAL A 112 6.30 -27.47 1.93
N THR A 113 6.92 -27.58 0.76
CA THR A 113 7.69 -28.77 0.36
C THR A 113 8.93 -28.97 1.23
N TYR A 114 9.75 -27.92 1.41
CA TYR A 114 10.95 -28.01 2.23
C TYR A 114 10.64 -28.10 3.73
N ALA A 115 9.55 -27.50 4.21
CA ALA A 115 9.11 -27.64 5.60
C ALA A 115 8.65 -29.06 5.91
N ALA A 116 7.97 -29.73 4.98
CA ALA A 116 7.62 -31.14 5.13
C ALA A 116 8.88 -32.02 5.19
N GLY A 117 9.81 -31.84 4.24
CA GLY A 117 11.04 -32.64 4.21
C GLY A 117 12.02 -32.35 5.36
N ALA A 118 12.04 -31.11 5.88
CA ALA A 118 12.90 -30.74 7.01
C ALA A 118 12.53 -31.44 8.33
N ARG A 119 11.33 -32.02 8.43
CA ARG A 119 10.94 -32.85 9.58
C ARG A 119 11.73 -34.14 9.66
N ASP A 120 12.12 -34.69 8.50
CA ASP A 120 12.81 -35.98 8.38
C ASP A 120 14.32 -35.81 8.15
N ASN A 121 14.72 -34.73 7.47
CA ASN A 121 16.13 -34.45 7.16
C ASN A 121 16.50 -32.99 7.43
N LEU A 122 17.37 -32.77 8.42
CA LEU A 122 17.81 -31.44 8.82
C LEU A 122 18.54 -30.68 7.70
N LEU A 123 19.13 -31.36 6.70
CA LEU A 123 19.75 -30.70 5.54
C LEU A 123 18.75 -29.86 4.73
N LEU A 124 17.46 -30.20 4.77
CA LEU A 124 16.41 -29.45 4.09
C LEU A 124 16.00 -28.16 4.83
N SER A 125 16.54 -27.91 6.03
CA SER A 125 16.37 -26.63 6.75
C SER A 125 17.04 -25.45 6.03
N ALA A 126 18.14 -25.69 5.32
CA ALA A 126 18.85 -24.68 4.55
C ALA A 126 18.00 -24.15 3.36
N PRO A 127 17.52 -25.00 2.42
CA PRO A 127 16.64 -24.54 1.35
C PRO A 127 15.29 -23.99 1.87
N LEU A 128 14.77 -24.49 2.99
CA LEU A 128 13.61 -23.90 3.67
C LEU A 128 13.86 -22.45 4.08
N THR A 129 15.00 -22.17 4.71
CA THR A 129 15.37 -20.82 5.14
C THR A 129 15.48 -19.86 3.95
N ILE A 130 16.10 -20.32 2.85
CA ILE A 130 16.20 -19.55 1.61
C ILE A 130 14.80 -19.26 1.05
N ALA A 131 13.92 -20.25 1.00
CA ALA A 131 12.56 -20.09 0.50
C ALA A 131 11.75 -19.09 1.35
N LEU A 132 11.89 -19.13 2.67
CA LEU A 132 11.26 -18.17 3.59
C LEU A 132 11.74 -16.74 3.33
N VAL A 133 13.05 -16.52 3.27
CA VAL A 133 13.65 -15.20 3.04
C VAL A 133 13.26 -14.67 1.65
N ALA A 134 13.34 -15.50 0.61
CA ALA A 134 12.96 -15.12 -0.74
C ALA A 134 11.47 -14.76 -0.84
N THR A 135 10.58 -15.53 -0.22
CA THR A 135 9.14 -15.26 -0.21
C THR A 135 8.81 -13.99 0.56
N ALA A 136 9.44 -13.77 1.71
CA ALA A 136 9.29 -12.54 2.49
C ALA A 136 9.78 -11.31 1.68
N PHE A 137 10.91 -11.44 0.98
CA PHE A 137 11.41 -10.38 0.10
C PHE A 137 10.45 -10.09 -1.05
N ILE A 138 9.88 -11.11 -1.71
CA ILE A 138 8.86 -10.95 -2.76
C ILE A 138 7.62 -10.23 -2.22
N ALA A 139 7.18 -10.55 -0.99
CA ALA A 139 6.03 -9.88 -0.37
C ALA A 139 6.31 -8.39 -0.08
N VAL A 140 7.51 -8.07 0.42
CA VAL A 140 7.95 -6.67 0.63
C VAL A 140 8.08 -5.94 -0.72
N LEU A 141 8.64 -6.60 -1.73
CA LEU A 141 8.75 -6.07 -3.08
C LEU A 141 7.38 -5.78 -3.67
N ALA A 142 6.41 -6.68 -3.50
CA ALA A 142 5.04 -6.49 -3.95
C ALA A 142 4.43 -5.22 -3.35
N CYS A 143 4.59 -5.00 -2.04
CA CYS A 143 4.10 -3.79 -1.38
C CYS A 143 4.71 -2.51 -1.97
N HIS A 144 6.04 -2.47 -2.11
CA HIS A 144 6.75 -1.32 -2.68
C HIS A 144 6.39 -1.06 -4.14
N LEU A 145 6.35 -2.12 -4.94
CA LEU A 145 6.04 -2.02 -6.37
C LEU A 145 4.63 -1.46 -6.57
N PHE A 146 3.66 -1.99 -5.83
CA PHE A 146 2.26 -1.61 -5.99
C PHE A 146 2.00 -0.17 -5.53
N ILE A 147 2.60 0.26 -4.41
CA ILE A 147 2.51 1.65 -3.94
C ILE A 147 3.22 2.61 -4.90
N LEU A 148 4.43 2.28 -5.38
CA LEU A 148 5.14 3.12 -6.35
C LEU A 148 4.37 3.25 -7.68
N MET A 149 3.72 2.17 -8.13
CA MET A 149 2.91 2.16 -9.36
C MET A 149 1.78 3.19 -9.31
N VAL A 150 1.12 3.34 -8.16
CA VAL A 150 0.01 4.28 -7.99
C VAL A 150 0.45 5.69 -7.62
N MET A 151 1.67 5.85 -7.11
CA MET A 151 2.28 7.15 -6.82
C MET A 151 2.80 7.83 -8.09
N ARG A 152 3.42 7.07 -9.00
CA ARG A 152 4.05 7.61 -10.22
C ARG A 152 3.95 6.64 -11.39
N ASP A 153 3.57 7.17 -12.55
CA ASP A 153 3.58 6.43 -13.81
C ASP A 153 5.01 6.31 -14.36
N LEU A 154 5.67 5.20 -14.03
CA LEU A 154 7.03 4.88 -14.46
C LEU A 154 7.06 3.68 -15.43
N PRO A 155 8.08 3.56 -16.30
CA PRO A 155 8.25 2.36 -17.11
C PRO A 155 8.54 1.14 -16.20
N ALA A 156 8.02 -0.03 -16.59
CA ALA A 156 7.97 -1.24 -15.76
C ALA A 156 9.33 -1.62 -15.13
N LEU A 157 10.42 -1.55 -15.91
CA LEU A 157 11.76 -1.89 -15.41
C LEU A 157 12.28 -0.88 -14.38
N ARG A 158 12.02 0.42 -14.59
CA ARG A 158 12.41 1.45 -13.62
C ARG A 158 11.59 1.32 -12.34
N LEU A 159 10.29 1.05 -12.47
CA LEU A 159 9.41 0.78 -11.33
C LEU A 159 9.93 -0.39 -10.50
N LEU A 160 10.26 -1.53 -11.14
CA LEU A 160 10.81 -2.71 -10.46
C LEU A 160 12.13 -2.41 -9.76
N ARG A 161 13.05 -1.68 -10.41
CA ARG A 161 14.34 -1.29 -9.81
C ARG A 161 14.15 -0.41 -8.57
N LEU A 162 13.28 0.60 -8.64
CA LEU A 162 13.00 1.47 -7.49
C LEU A 162 12.30 0.70 -6.37
N ALA A 163 11.36 -0.18 -6.70
CA ALA A 163 10.70 -1.03 -5.72
C ALA A 163 11.68 -1.97 -5.01
N ALA A 164 12.62 -2.57 -5.75
CA ALA A 164 13.68 -3.40 -5.20
C ALA A 164 14.61 -2.60 -4.29
N LEU A 165 15.02 -1.39 -4.70
CA LEU A 165 15.81 -0.50 -3.86
C LEU A 165 15.07 -0.14 -2.56
N ALA A 166 13.80 0.27 -2.66
CA ALA A 166 12.99 0.61 -1.49
C ALA A 166 12.84 -0.59 -0.53
N SER A 167 12.66 -1.79 -1.07
CA SER A 167 12.55 -3.04 -0.32
C SER A 167 13.83 -3.39 0.44
N VAL A 168 15.00 -3.06 -0.11
CA VAL A 168 16.29 -3.28 0.58
C VAL A 168 16.58 -2.18 1.60
N ILE A 169 16.25 -0.92 1.30
CA ILE A 169 16.54 0.22 2.19
C ILE A 169 15.67 0.14 3.46
N ARG A 170 14.36 -0.13 3.32
CA ARG A 170 13.42 -0.15 4.46
C ARG A 170 12.40 -1.29 4.37
N PRO A 171 12.83 -2.55 4.58
CA PRO A 171 11.90 -3.69 4.60
C PRO A 171 10.99 -3.70 5.83
N LEU A 172 11.48 -3.22 6.98
CA LEU A 172 10.81 -3.38 8.27
C LEU A 172 9.40 -2.74 8.32
N PRO A 173 9.18 -1.50 7.85
CA PRO A 173 7.83 -0.92 7.83
C PRO A 173 6.85 -1.70 6.94
N ALA A 174 7.30 -2.26 5.82
CA ALA A 174 6.46 -3.10 4.96
C ALA A 174 6.11 -4.42 5.65
N LEU A 175 7.08 -5.07 6.30
CA LEU A 175 6.85 -6.28 7.09
C LEU A 175 5.88 -6.01 8.26
N ALA A 176 6.03 -4.87 8.95
CA ALA A 176 5.12 -4.48 10.02
C ALA A 176 3.69 -4.26 9.50
N ALA A 177 3.53 -3.63 8.33
CA ALA A 177 2.23 -3.46 7.69
C ALA A 177 1.60 -4.80 7.27
N LEU A 178 2.40 -5.72 6.70
CA LEU A 178 1.95 -7.07 6.36
C LEU A 178 1.57 -7.88 7.61
N ALA A 179 2.35 -7.78 8.68
CA ALA A 179 2.05 -8.43 9.95
C ALA A 179 0.77 -7.87 10.58
N PHE A 180 0.55 -6.56 10.49
CA PHE A 180 -0.70 -5.92 10.91
C PHE A 180 -1.89 -6.39 10.06
N ALA A 181 -1.75 -6.45 8.73
CA ALA A 181 -2.79 -7.00 7.87
C ALA A 181 -3.08 -8.48 8.19
N ALA A 182 -2.04 -9.29 8.45
CA ALA A 182 -2.19 -10.67 8.85
C ALA A 182 -2.88 -10.82 10.21
N SER A 183 -2.57 -9.96 11.18
CA SER A 183 -3.22 -9.99 12.50
C SER A 183 -4.70 -9.61 12.43
N LEU A 184 -5.07 -8.70 11.53
CA LEU A 184 -6.47 -8.37 11.23
C LEU A 184 -7.23 -9.60 10.69
N TRP A 185 -6.65 -10.34 9.75
CA TRP A 185 -7.24 -11.59 9.23
C TRP A 185 -7.29 -12.70 10.29
N LEU A 186 -6.23 -12.84 11.09
CA LEU A 186 -6.20 -13.80 12.19
C LEU A 186 -7.30 -13.49 13.22
N ALA A 187 -7.47 -12.21 13.60
CA ALA A 187 -8.54 -11.79 14.50
C ALA A 187 -9.91 -12.14 13.92
N HIS A 188 -10.13 -11.90 12.62
CA HIS A 188 -11.37 -12.31 11.97
C HIS A 188 -11.61 -13.82 12.12
N ILE A 189 -10.62 -14.68 11.85
CA ILE A 189 -10.76 -16.14 11.97
C ILE A 189 -11.05 -16.55 13.43
N LEU A 190 -10.33 -15.98 14.40
CA LEU A 190 -10.46 -16.33 15.82
C LEU A 190 -11.83 -15.94 16.41
N PHE A 191 -12.40 -14.81 15.97
CA PHE A 191 -13.68 -14.31 16.45
C PHE A 191 -14.87 -14.68 15.53
N TYR A 192 -14.67 -15.57 14.55
CA TYR A 192 -15.74 -16.08 13.72
C TYR A 192 -16.69 -16.93 14.58
N PRO A 193 -18.04 -16.78 14.47
CA PRO A 193 -18.79 -16.05 13.44
C PRO A 193 -19.09 -14.58 13.74
N VAL A 194 -18.85 -14.09 14.96
CA VAL A 194 -19.17 -12.71 15.37
C VAL A 194 -18.46 -11.67 14.49
N SER A 195 -17.25 -11.99 14.02
CA SER A 195 -16.42 -11.14 13.18
C SER A 195 -16.81 -11.10 11.70
N VAL A 196 -17.92 -11.73 11.26
CA VAL A 196 -18.30 -11.81 9.84
C VAL A 196 -18.41 -10.44 9.16
N PHE A 197 -18.83 -9.41 9.90
CA PHE A 197 -18.95 -8.05 9.38
C PHE A 197 -17.61 -7.33 9.27
N MET A 198 -16.56 -7.77 9.98
CA MET A 198 -15.28 -7.06 10.02
C MET A 198 -14.58 -6.98 8.65
N PRO A 199 -14.45 -8.07 7.86
CA PRO A 199 -14.00 -8.00 6.46
C PRO A 199 -14.84 -7.08 5.60
N ALA A 200 -16.15 -7.11 5.78
CA ALA A 200 -17.08 -6.30 5.01
C ALA A 200 -17.00 -4.80 5.35
N THR A 201 -16.64 -4.47 6.59
CA THR A 201 -16.61 -3.08 7.05
C THR A 201 -15.28 -2.37 6.77
N PHE A 202 -14.12 -2.96 7.10
CA PHE A 202 -12.84 -2.21 6.99
C PHE A 202 -11.57 -3.04 6.78
N ASN A 203 -11.61 -4.37 6.77
CA ASN A 203 -10.38 -5.17 6.85
C ASN A 203 -9.44 -5.00 5.65
N PHE A 204 -9.98 -4.92 4.43
CA PHE A 204 -9.18 -4.74 3.22
C PHE A 204 -8.62 -3.32 3.13
N SER A 205 -9.47 -2.31 3.32
CA SER A 205 -9.06 -0.90 3.27
C SER A 205 -8.03 -0.56 4.35
N LEU A 206 -8.23 -1.04 5.58
CA LEU A 206 -7.31 -0.82 6.68
C LEU A 206 -5.97 -1.53 6.46
N GLY A 207 -5.98 -2.76 5.92
CA GLY A 207 -4.76 -3.47 5.54
C GLY A 207 -3.99 -2.73 4.45
N MET A 208 -4.67 -2.26 3.40
CA MET A 208 -4.03 -1.50 2.33
C MET A 208 -3.52 -0.13 2.80
N PHE A 209 -4.26 0.53 3.69
CA PHE A 209 -3.83 1.76 4.33
C PHE A 209 -2.56 1.55 5.16
N ALA A 210 -2.47 0.47 5.94
CA ALA A 210 -1.26 0.13 6.67
C ALA A 210 -0.07 -0.10 5.74
N VAL A 211 -0.27 -0.80 4.62
CA VAL A 211 0.77 -1.00 3.59
C VAL A 211 1.20 0.33 2.98
N ALA A 212 0.24 1.16 2.55
CA ALA A 212 0.50 2.48 1.98
C ALA A 212 1.29 3.34 2.97
N PHE A 213 0.84 3.43 4.22
CA PHE A 213 1.50 4.22 5.27
C PHE A 213 2.92 3.72 5.59
N GLY A 214 3.08 2.40 5.77
CA GLY A 214 4.37 1.80 6.11
C GLY A 214 5.41 2.01 5.01
N VAL A 215 5.00 1.86 3.76
CA VAL A 215 5.90 1.93 2.59
C VAL A 215 6.12 3.37 2.10
N HIS A 216 5.19 4.30 2.37
CA HIS A 216 5.18 5.65 1.81
C HIS A 216 6.54 6.37 1.91
N ARG A 217 7.16 6.37 3.10
CA ARG A 217 8.44 7.05 3.31
C ARG A 217 9.57 6.46 2.46
N ALA A 218 9.60 5.15 2.26
CA ALA A 218 10.59 4.51 1.39
C ALA A 218 10.32 4.83 -0.08
N ALA A 219 9.03 4.84 -0.48
CA ALA A 219 8.60 5.19 -1.82
C ALA A 219 8.98 6.64 -2.20
N VAL A 220 8.70 7.61 -1.33
CA VAL A 220 9.11 9.02 -1.55
C VAL A 220 10.62 9.13 -1.68
N MET A 221 11.38 8.52 -0.77
CA MET A 221 12.85 8.56 -0.80
C MET A 221 13.43 8.04 -2.12
N VAL A 222 12.92 6.93 -2.67
CA VAL A 222 13.43 6.39 -3.93
C VAL A 222 12.94 7.13 -5.17
N LEU A 223 11.80 7.83 -5.08
CA LEU A 223 11.31 8.71 -6.14
C LEU A 223 12.12 10.01 -6.21
N ASP A 224 12.64 10.47 -5.08
CA ASP A 224 13.49 11.67 -4.97
C ASP A 224 14.96 11.40 -5.32
N LEU A 225 15.37 10.13 -5.48
CA LEU A 225 16.71 9.80 -5.97
C LEU A 225 16.88 10.43 -7.37
N PRO A 226 17.83 11.37 -7.56
CA PRO A 226 18.09 11.93 -8.87
C PRO A 226 18.48 10.79 -9.81
N ASN A 227 17.87 10.75 -11.00
CA ASN A 227 18.35 9.87 -12.07
C ASN A 227 19.79 10.28 -12.38
N ALA A 228 20.78 9.63 -11.76
CA ALA A 228 22.22 9.83 -12.02
C ALA A 228 22.66 9.37 -13.43
N THR A 229 21.75 9.37 -14.40
CA THR A 229 21.96 8.95 -15.80
C THR A 229 20.94 9.63 -16.74
N GLN A 230 20.69 10.92 -16.55
CA GLN A 230 20.43 11.76 -17.72
C GLN A 230 21.76 12.45 -18.06
N PRO A 231 22.43 12.13 -19.19
CA PRO A 231 23.52 12.96 -19.65
C PRO A 231 22.96 14.37 -19.82
N HIS A 232 23.64 15.36 -19.23
CA HIS A 232 23.40 16.76 -19.50
C HIS A 232 23.21 16.93 -21.01
N ARG A 233 21.99 17.21 -21.47
CA ARG A 233 21.83 17.95 -22.71
C ARG A 233 22.28 19.35 -22.38
N GLU A 234 23.55 19.62 -22.63
CA GLU A 234 24.01 21.00 -22.74
C GLU A 234 23.07 21.73 -23.71
N PRO A 235 22.58 22.92 -23.36
CA PRO A 235 21.96 23.78 -24.34
C PRO A 235 23.07 24.21 -25.30
N HIS A 236 23.08 23.64 -26.50
CA HIS A 236 23.89 24.19 -27.59
C HIS A 236 23.58 25.68 -27.71
N ALA A 237 24.60 26.47 -27.38
CA ALA A 237 24.62 27.89 -27.56
C ALA A 237 24.30 28.24 -29.01
N ARG A 238 23.61 29.36 -29.15
CA ARG A 238 23.35 30.08 -30.40
C ARG A 238 24.65 30.28 -31.19
N ASP A 239 24.58 30.01 -32.49
CA ASP A 239 25.19 30.82 -33.55
C ASP A 239 24.07 30.96 -34.60
N ALA A 240 23.40 32.11 -34.81
CA ALA A 240 23.89 33.40 -35.28
C ALA A 240 24.61 33.31 -36.62
N SER A 241 23.83 33.21 -37.71
CA SER A 241 24.11 33.77 -39.06
C SER A 241 22.81 33.76 -39.86
#